data_AF-A0A1M7PFT8-F1
#
_entry.id   AF-A0A1M7PFT8-F1
#
_cell.length_a   1.000
_cell.length_b   1.000
_cell.length_c   1.000
_cell.angle_alpha   90.00
_cell.angle_beta   90.00
_cell.angle_gamma   90.00
#
_symmetry.space_group_name_H-M   'P 1'
#
loop_
_entity.id
_entity.type
_entity.pdbx_description
1 polymer ?
#
loop_
_entity_poly.entity_id
_entity_poly.type
_entity_poly.pdbx_seq_one_letter_code
_entity_poly.pdbx_strand_id
1 'polypeptide(L)'
;MRCALAMALLLCAQAAWAMEPMSDSAMSAVRGRDGVSFDLSGFAMSGDARVSYTTPVGSSLYVEKFAASRSDSAQPFSDPYRLDVLAGPPGLANYINIAFPANATGEQRWQMAYDWGIGADGVVREQGSVVVKDLAFYGGGLQFTTPQVNDGIAFGAAVKMDIGQLSFQPRGRNDPTEAMVLSGIHIGAVDGGPWVLAHVAAQPGVINALADESGPRLHIGIDWPDARYGSGQASAGSIVVDNISFVSPGQPTVDLGSSRIGSVQIQYLDIKFKQ
;
A
#
# COMPACT_ATOMS: atom_id res chain seq x y z
N MET A 1 35.58 -27.91 58.68
CA MET A 1 35.07 -27.05 57.58
C MET A 1 35.87 -27.26 56.29
N ARG A 2 35.95 -28.49 55.75
CA ARG A 2 36.58 -28.75 54.43
C ARG A 2 35.74 -29.65 53.50
N CYS A 3 34.61 -30.18 53.95
CA CYS A 3 33.72 -31.01 53.11
C CYS A 3 32.53 -30.26 52.50
N ALA A 4 32.22 -29.03 52.92
CA ALA A 4 31.07 -28.28 52.40
C ALA A 4 31.36 -27.54 51.07
N LEU A 5 32.64 -27.30 50.73
CA LEU A 5 33.00 -26.59 49.50
C LEU A 5 32.99 -27.49 48.25
N ALA A 6 33.21 -28.80 48.42
CA ALA A 6 33.26 -29.76 47.32
C ALA A 6 31.86 -30.10 46.75
N MET A 7 30.82 -30.03 47.58
CA MET A 7 29.44 -30.31 47.16
C MET A 7 28.80 -29.15 46.37
N ALA A 8 29.26 -27.90 46.57
CA ALA A 8 28.75 -26.73 45.85
C ALA A 8 29.30 -26.62 44.41
N LEU A 9 30.47 -27.23 44.13
CA LEU A 9 31.07 -27.23 42.78
C LEU A 9 30.50 -28.31 41.85
N LEU A 10 29.87 -29.36 42.40
CA LEU A 10 29.23 -30.43 41.62
C LEU A 10 27.83 -30.08 41.10
N LEU A 11 27.17 -29.06 41.69
CA LEU A 11 25.84 -28.61 41.28
C LEU A 11 25.85 -27.57 40.15
N CYS A 12 27.00 -26.92 39.88
CA CYS A 12 27.13 -25.96 38.77
C CYS A 12 27.52 -26.62 37.43
N ALA A 13 27.86 -27.91 37.41
CA ALA A 13 28.27 -28.61 36.19
C ALA A 13 27.10 -29.07 35.30
N GLN A 14 25.86 -29.02 35.80
CA GLN A 14 24.68 -29.49 35.05
C GLN A 14 24.10 -28.45 34.07
N ALA A 15 24.55 -27.19 34.11
CA ALA A 15 24.07 -26.16 33.18
C ALA A 15 24.73 -26.23 31.79
N ALA A 16 25.78 -27.04 31.60
CA ALA A 16 26.49 -27.18 30.32
C ALA A 16 25.99 -28.37 29.46
N TRP A 17 25.03 -29.16 29.95
CA TRP A 17 24.52 -30.36 29.30
C TRP A 17 23.19 -30.14 28.54
N ALA A 18 22.81 -28.88 28.31
CA ALA A 18 21.63 -28.52 27.52
C ALA A 18 21.98 -27.79 26.21
N MET A 19 23.26 -27.74 25.83
CA MET A 19 23.68 -27.23 24.52
C MET A 19 23.99 -28.42 23.62
N GLU A 20 23.01 -28.81 22.81
CA GLU A 20 23.21 -29.78 21.74
C GLU A 20 24.04 -29.13 20.62
N PRO A 21 25.12 -29.77 20.14
CA PRO A 21 25.89 -29.26 19.01
C PRO A 21 25.02 -29.25 17.76
N MET A 22 24.58 -28.06 17.33
CA MET A 22 23.89 -27.88 16.07
C MET A 22 24.86 -28.11 14.91
N SER A 23 24.47 -28.95 13.94
CA SER A 23 25.24 -29.13 12.71
C SER A 23 25.19 -27.87 11.84
N ASP A 24 26.18 -27.69 10.96
CA ASP A 24 26.16 -26.63 9.95
C ASP A 24 24.93 -26.70 9.03
N SER A 25 24.37 -27.91 8.83
CA SER A 25 23.09 -28.09 8.15
C SER A 25 21.89 -27.60 8.96
N ALA A 26 21.94 -27.66 10.29
CA ALA A 26 20.93 -27.11 11.17
C ALA A 26 21.05 -25.58 11.28
N MET A 27 22.27 -25.03 11.30
CA MET A 27 22.50 -23.59 11.21
C MET A 27 22.16 -23.01 9.83
N SER A 28 22.41 -23.74 8.74
CA SER A 28 21.98 -23.30 7.39
C SER A 28 20.49 -23.50 7.13
N ALA A 29 19.83 -24.36 7.92
CA ALA A 29 18.37 -24.48 7.95
C ALA A 29 17.70 -23.34 8.74
N VAL A 30 18.44 -22.63 9.61
CA VAL A 30 18.02 -21.33 10.17
C VAL A 30 18.11 -20.31 9.04
N ARG A 31 17.09 -20.31 8.17
CA ARG A 31 16.78 -19.16 7.34
C ARG A 31 16.36 -18.07 8.32
N GLY A 32 17.16 -17.01 8.47
CA GLY A 32 16.76 -15.81 9.17
C GLY A 32 15.46 -15.30 8.55
N ARG A 33 14.33 -15.72 9.09
CA ARG A 33 13.04 -15.08 8.88
C ARG A 33 13.00 -13.90 9.83
N ASP A 34 13.89 -12.94 9.59
CA ASP A 34 13.89 -11.67 10.28
C ASP A 34 12.81 -10.81 9.62
N GLY A 35 11.57 -11.14 9.99
CA GLY A 35 10.44 -10.29 9.75
C GLY A 35 10.42 -9.17 10.79
N VAL A 36 10.23 -7.93 10.37
CA VAL A 36 9.98 -6.81 11.29
C VAL A 36 8.48 -6.54 11.30
N SER A 37 7.88 -6.64 12.49
CA SER A 37 6.52 -6.19 12.71
C SER A 37 6.54 -4.76 13.21
N PHE A 38 5.68 -3.91 12.67
CA PHE A 38 5.53 -2.53 13.12
C PHE A 38 4.05 -2.15 13.17
N ASP A 39 3.71 -1.35 14.18
CA ASP A 39 2.38 -0.82 14.37
C ASP A 39 2.46 0.71 14.26
N LEU A 40 1.49 1.30 13.57
CA LEU A 40 1.39 2.75 13.39
C LEU A 40 0.44 3.37 14.41
N SER A 41 0.43 2.85 15.65
CA SER A 41 -0.46 3.33 16.72
C SER A 41 -0.02 4.74 17.13
N GLY A 42 -1.00 5.63 17.23
CA GLY A 42 -0.78 7.06 17.46
C GLY A 42 -0.14 7.77 16.27
N PHE A 43 -0.12 7.16 15.07
CA PHE A 43 0.45 7.80 13.89
C PHE A 43 -0.38 9.01 13.46
N ALA A 44 0.29 10.16 13.39
CA ALA A 44 -0.20 11.36 12.76
C ALA A 44 0.95 12.09 12.07
N MET A 45 0.68 12.61 10.87
CA MET A 45 1.56 13.49 10.13
C MET A 45 0.76 14.69 9.64
N SER A 46 1.39 15.86 9.68
CA SER A 46 0.90 17.07 9.05
C SER A 46 2.09 17.92 8.66
N GLY A 47 2.11 18.47 7.46
CA GLY A 47 3.19 19.36 7.05
C GLY A 47 2.87 20.17 5.81
N ASP A 48 3.63 21.24 5.64
CA ASP A 48 3.46 22.22 4.55
C ASP A 48 4.28 21.85 3.29
N ALA A 49 4.61 20.56 3.14
CA ALA A 49 5.28 20.09 1.94
C ALA A 49 4.40 20.36 0.71
N ARG A 50 5.00 20.92 -0.34
CA ARG A 50 4.34 21.21 -1.61
C ARG A 50 5.05 20.50 -2.75
N VAL A 51 4.28 19.80 -3.57
CA VAL A 51 4.73 19.25 -4.84
C VAL A 51 4.05 20.04 -5.94
N SER A 52 4.83 20.63 -6.83
CA SER A 52 4.34 21.44 -7.94
C SER A 52 4.86 20.87 -9.26
N TYR A 53 3.96 20.72 -10.21
CA TYR A 53 4.30 20.51 -11.61
C TYR A 53 4.05 21.80 -12.37
N THR A 54 5.05 22.24 -13.13
CA THR A 54 4.96 23.43 -13.99
C THR A 54 5.33 23.02 -15.39
N THR A 55 4.42 23.28 -16.33
CA THR A 55 4.65 23.05 -17.76
C THR A 55 5.66 24.06 -18.32
N PRO A 56 6.32 23.75 -19.45
CA PRO A 56 7.21 24.71 -20.11
C PRO A 56 6.54 26.03 -20.51
N VAL A 57 5.21 26.02 -20.69
CA VAL A 57 4.40 27.20 -21.05
C VAL A 57 3.89 27.99 -19.84
N GLY A 58 4.27 27.61 -18.62
CA GLY A 58 3.98 28.35 -17.39
C GLY A 58 2.71 27.95 -16.65
N SER A 59 1.87 27.06 -17.19
CA SER A 59 0.75 26.46 -16.45
C SER A 59 1.28 25.57 -15.32
N SER A 60 0.62 25.60 -14.16
CA SER A 60 1.04 24.85 -12.99
C SER A 60 -0.12 24.14 -12.28
N LEU A 61 0.19 23.00 -11.66
CA LEU A 61 -0.65 22.25 -10.75
C LEU A 61 0.18 21.95 -9.50
N TYR A 62 -0.40 22.08 -8.33
CA TYR A 62 0.26 21.70 -7.10
C TYR A 62 -0.65 20.95 -6.15
N VAL A 63 -0.01 20.19 -5.26
CA VAL A 63 -0.60 19.61 -4.07
C VAL A 63 0.25 20.01 -2.86
N GLU A 64 -0.39 20.33 -1.73
CA GLU A 64 0.29 20.79 -0.51
C GLU A 64 -0.48 20.41 0.76
N LYS A 65 0.09 20.75 1.93
CA LYS A 65 -0.57 20.61 3.24
C LYS A 65 -1.06 19.18 3.50
N PHE A 66 -0.20 18.22 3.23
CA PHE A 66 -0.49 16.80 3.46
C PHE A 66 -0.73 16.56 4.94
N ALA A 67 -1.84 15.90 5.24
CA ALA A 67 -2.17 15.42 6.57
C ALA A 67 -2.63 13.98 6.46
N ALA A 68 -2.14 13.12 7.35
CA ALA A 68 -2.65 11.78 7.53
C ALA A 68 -2.59 11.38 9.00
N SER A 69 -3.63 10.71 9.49
CA SER A 69 -3.63 10.10 10.81
C SER A 69 -4.36 8.76 10.76
N ARG A 70 -4.05 7.88 11.70
CA ARG A 70 -4.69 6.57 11.83
C ARG A 70 -5.37 6.47 13.18
N SER A 71 -6.58 5.91 13.23
CA SER A 71 -7.17 5.46 14.48
C SER A 71 -6.50 4.16 14.95
N ASP A 72 -6.48 3.99 16.27
CA ASP A 72 -5.82 2.86 16.91
C ASP A 72 -6.79 1.71 17.16
N SER A 73 -6.25 0.50 17.16
CA SER A 73 -6.97 -0.66 17.69
C SER A 73 -6.85 -0.71 19.22
N ALA A 74 -7.76 -1.44 19.87
CA ALA A 74 -7.72 -1.60 21.33
C ALA A 74 -6.44 -2.28 21.85
N GLN A 75 -5.73 -3.03 21.01
CA GLN A 75 -4.52 -3.78 21.36
C GLN A 75 -3.44 -3.55 20.27
N PRO A 76 -2.51 -2.60 20.49
CA PRO A 76 -1.39 -2.39 19.57
C PRO A 76 -0.63 -3.70 19.30
N PHE A 77 -0.14 -3.89 18.07
CA PHE A 77 0.57 -5.10 17.63
C PHE A 77 -0.23 -6.41 17.60
N SER A 78 -1.52 -6.41 17.93
CA SER A 78 -2.36 -7.60 17.74
C SER A 78 -2.57 -7.93 16.26
N ASP A 79 -2.50 -6.90 15.40
CA ASP A 79 -2.65 -6.99 13.95
C ASP A 79 -1.75 -5.93 13.26
N PRO A 80 -0.42 -6.15 13.25
CA PRO A 80 0.56 -5.17 12.78
C PRO A 80 0.81 -5.29 11.27
N TYR A 81 1.49 -4.27 10.72
CA TYR A 81 2.17 -4.44 9.44
C TYR A 81 3.36 -5.37 9.63
N ARG A 82 3.67 -6.15 8.59
CA ARG A 82 4.81 -7.06 8.61
C ARG A 82 5.67 -6.89 7.38
N LEU A 83 6.96 -6.61 7.61
CA LEU A 83 7.99 -6.64 6.57
C LEU A 83 8.75 -7.94 6.71
N ASP A 84 8.65 -8.82 5.72
CA ASP A 84 9.33 -10.12 5.68
C ASP A 84 10.13 -10.25 4.37
N VAL A 85 11.23 -11.01 4.38
CA VAL A 85 11.88 -11.47 3.14
C VAL A 85 11.48 -12.92 2.90
N LEU A 86 10.79 -13.18 1.80
CA LEU A 86 10.22 -14.48 1.47
C LEU A 86 10.93 -15.09 0.27
N ALA A 87 10.97 -16.43 0.25
CA ALA A 87 11.54 -17.16 -0.87
C ALA A 87 10.66 -17.02 -2.11
N GLY A 88 11.28 -16.70 -3.25
CA GLY A 88 10.59 -16.71 -4.53
C GLY A 88 10.23 -18.14 -4.99
N PRO A 89 9.29 -18.28 -5.94
CA PRO A 89 9.11 -19.54 -6.66
C PRO A 89 10.41 -20.04 -7.32
N PRO A 90 10.52 -21.34 -7.65
CA PRO A 90 11.71 -21.88 -8.29
C PRO A 90 12.09 -21.11 -9.55
N GLY A 91 13.36 -20.67 -9.62
CA GLY A 91 13.88 -19.87 -10.75
C GLY A 91 13.67 -18.37 -10.61
N LEU A 92 13.00 -17.89 -9.55
CA LEU A 92 12.80 -16.48 -9.26
C LEU A 92 13.60 -16.04 -8.03
N ALA A 93 13.93 -14.76 -7.97
CA ALA A 93 14.58 -14.16 -6.82
C ALA A 93 13.64 -14.15 -5.59
N ASN A 94 14.25 -14.09 -4.40
CA ASN A 94 13.52 -13.78 -3.18
C ASN A 94 12.89 -12.39 -3.28
N TYR A 95 11.83 -12.15 -2.51
CA TYR A 95 11.12 -10.88 -2.52
C TYR A 95 10.91 -10.34 -1.12
N ILE A 96 10.90 -9.01 -1.03
CA ILE A 96 10.46 -8.29 0.16
C ILE A 96 8.93 -8.28 0.12
N ASN A 97 8.29 -8.58 1.25
CA ASN A 97 6.85 -8.58 1.41
C ASN A 97 6.48 -7.65 2.56
N ILE A 98 5.67 -6.64 2.28
CA ILE A 98 5.04 -5.78 3.27
C ILE A 98 3.56 -6.17 3.34
N ALA A 99 3.18 -6.98 4.32
CA ALA A 99 1.79 -7.36 4.55
C ALA A 99 1.05 -6.27 5.33
N PHE A 100 -0.17 -5.97 4.89
CA PHE A 100 -1.07 -5.07 5.61
C PHE A 100 -1.82 -5.81 6.74
N PRO A 101 -2.22 -5.11 7.81
CA PRO A 101 -3.12 -5.64 8.84
C PRO A 101 -4.39 -6.25 8.22
N ALA A 102 -4.88 -7.34 8.80
CA ALA A 102 -6.15 -7.95 8.38
C ALA A 102 -7.34 -7.04 8.70
N ASN A 103 -7.22 -6.26 9.77
CA ASN A 103 -8.14 -5.26 10.28
C ASN A 103 -9.58 -5.78 10.40
N ALA A 104 -9.75 -6.98 10.96
CA ALA A 104 -11.02 -7.70 10.93
C ALA A 104 -12.19 -6.93 11.57
N THR A 105 -11.91 -6.07 12.56
CA THR A 105 -12.92 -5.21 13.23
C THR A 105 -13.08 -3.84 12.58
N GLY A 106 -12.20 -3.46 11.64
CA GLY A 106 -12.22 -2.15 10.98
C GLY A 106 -11.90 -0.99 11.91
N GLU A 107 -11.19 -1.22 13.01
CA GLU A 107 -10.79 -0.21 13.99
C GLU A 107 -9.65 0.68 13.48
N GLN A 108 -8.77 0.14 12.63
CA GLN A 108 -7.63 0.86 12.08
C GLN A 108 -8.07 1.61 10.82
N ARG A 109 -8.39 2.90 10.96
CA ARG A 109 -8.93 3.76 9.90
C ARG A 109 -8.05 4.98 9.70
N TRP A 110 -7.80 5.30 8.45
CA TRP A 110 -7.02 6.44 8.04
C TRP A 110 -7.91 7.65 7.75
N GLN A 111 -7.46 8.80 8.23
CA GLN A 111 -7.94 10.11 7.82
C GLN A 111 -6.83 10.74 7.01
N MET A 112 -7.10 11.20 5.80
CA MET A 112 -6.11 11.85 4.94
C MET A 112 -6.67 13.13 4.33
N ALA A 113 -5.83 14.14 4.16
CA ALA A 113 -6.19 15.34 3.44
C ALA A 113 -4.97 15.97 2.75
N TYR A 114 -5.21 16.59 1.61
CA TYR A 114 -4.26 17.50 0.98
C TYR A 114 -5.01 18.63 0.28
N ASP A 115 -4.34 19.77 0.15
CA ASP A 115 -4.83 20.90 -0.62
C ASP A 115 -4.22 20.86 -2.02
N TRP A 116 -4.92 21.41 -2.99
CA TRP A 116 -4.47 21.50 -4.37
C TRP A 116 -4.82 22.86 -4.95
N GLY A 117 -4.11 23.22 -6.01
CA GLY A 117 -4.42 24.38 -6.81
C GLY A 117 -3.83 24.29 -8.20
N ILE A 118 -4.41 25.06 -9.11
CA ILE A 118 -4.06 25.11 -10.53
C ILE A 118 -3.97 26.56 -10.98
N GLY A 119 -2.95 26.86 -11.76
CA GLY A 119 -2.81 28.13 -12.48
C GLY A 119 -2.62 27.83 -13.97
N ALA A 120 -3.63 28.09 -14.80
CA ALA A 120 -3.58 27.88 -16.24
C ALA A 120 -4.52 28.85 -16.97
N ASP A 121 -4.12 29.31 -18.16
CA ASP A 121 -4.97 30.10 -19.07
C ASP A 121 -5.66 31.32 -18.43
N GLY A 122 -4.95 32.03 -17.54
CA GLY A 122 -5.47 33.19 -16.82
C GLY A 122 -6.43 32.86 -15.67
N VAL A 123 -6.67 31.57 -15.41
CA VAL A 123 -7.46 31.09 -14.27
C VAL A 123 -6.52 30.57 -13.19
N VAL A 124 -6.64 31.15 -11.99
CA VAL A 124 -5.97 30.67 -10.79
C VAL A 124 -7.04 30.16 -9.83
N ARG A 125 -6.96 28.88 -9.48
CA ARG A 125 -7.75 28.25 -8.42
C ARG A 125 -6.78 27.73 -7.38
N GLU A 126 -6.95 28.20 -6.16
CA GLU A 126 -6.11 27.80 -5.04
C GLU A 126 -6.98 27.27 -3.92
N GLN A 127 -6.36 26.54 -3.00
CA GLN A 127 -6.98 26.09 -1.75
C GLN A 127 -8.19 25.16 -1.96
N GLY A 128 -8.26 24.46 -3.10
CA GLY A 128 -9.11 23.29 -3.19
C GLY A 128 -8.56 22.20 -2.27
N SER A 129 -9.40 21.29 -1.78
CA SER A 129 -8.94 20.19 -0.93
C SER A 129 -9.53 18.87 -1.36
N VAL A 130 -8.77 17.80 -1.10
CA VAL A 130 -9.26 16.43 -1.12
C VAL A 130 -9.18 15.91 0.30
N VAL A 131 -10.28 15.34 0.79
CA VAL A 131 -10.38 14.77 2.14
C VAL A 131 -10.89 13.35 2.02
N VAL A 132 -10.12 12.42 2.59
CA VAL A 132 -10.45 11.01 2.75
C VAL A 132 -10.75 10.77 4.22
N LYS A 133 -11.91 10.23 4.51
CA LYS A 133 -12.31 9.82 5.86
C LYS A 133 -12.56 8.34 5.92
N ASP A 134 -12.15 7.76 7.03
CA ASP A 134 -12.40 6.36 7.38
C ASP A 134 -11.90 5.38 6.30
N LEU A 135 -10.70 5.60 5.75
CA LEU A 135 -10.03 4.64 4.87
C LEU A 135 -9.50 3.45 5.70
N ALA A 136 -10.08 2.26 5.53
CA ALA A 136 -9.65 1.04 6.20
C ALA A 136 -9.08 0.06 5.17
N PHE A 137 -7.91 -0.50 5.45
CA PHE A 137 -7.36 -1.62 4.69
C PHE A 137 -7.71 -2.94 5.39
N TYR A 138 -7.97 -3.99 4.62
CA TYR A 138 -8.37 -5.31 5.11
C TYR A 138 -7.48 -6.41 4.50
N GLY A 139 -6.18 -6.33 4.80
CA GLY A 139 -5.16 -7.22 4.27
C GLY A 139 -4.65 -6.82 2.88
N GLY A 140 -3.97 -7.77 2.22
CA GLY A 140 -3.18 -7.51 1.02
C GLY A 140 -1.74 -7.13 1.39
N GLY A 141 -1.14 -6.25 0.61
CA GLY A 141 0.22 -5.80 0.84
C GLY A 141 0.98 -5.45 -0.43
N LEU A 142 2.27 -5.21 -0.26
CA LEU A 142 3.21 -4.88 -1.32
C LEU A 142 4.31 -5.93 -1.37
N GLN A 143 4.74 -6.27 -2.57
CA GLN A 143 5.86 -7.17 -2.81
C GLN A 143 6.88 -6.47 -3.69
N PHE A 144 8.17 -6.69 -3.45
CA PHE A 144 9.24 -6.10 -4.25
C PHE A 144 10.35 -7.10 -4.50
N THR A 145 10.84 -7.17 -5.74
CA THR A 145 11.95 -8.02 -6.14
C THR A 145 12.66 -7.45 -7.37
N THR A 146 13.73 -8.11 -7.80
CA THR A 146 14.39 -7.84 -9.07
C THR A 146 13.56 -8.38 -10.24
N PRO A 147 13.33 -7.61 -11.32
CA PRO A 147 12.62 -8.09 -12.50
C PRO A 147 13.27 -9.34 -13.12
N GLN A 148 12.45 -10.18 -13.76
CA GLN A 148 12.94 -11.35 -14.51
C GLN A 148 13.61 -10.95 -15.82
N VAL A 149 13.13 -9.86 -16.43
CA VAL A 149 13.56 -9.35 -17.72
C VAL A 149 13.79 -7.84 -17.57
N ASN A 150 14.99 -7.39 -17.93
CA ASN A 150 15.49 -6.01 -17.82
C ASN A 150 15.87 -5.55 -16.40
N ASP A 151 16.60 -4.45 -16.34
CA ASP A 151 16.91 -3.75 -15.09
C ASP A 151 15.67 -3.04 -14.55
N GLY A 152 15.61 -2.82 -13.22
CA GLY A 152 14.53 -2.08 -12.57
C GLY A 152 14.06 -2.73 -11.28
N ILE A 153 12.80 -2.44 -10.92
CA ILE A 153 12.12 -3.03 -9.75
C ILE A 153 10.84 -3.71 -10.23
N ALA A 154 10.67 -4.98 -9.88
CA ALA A 154 9.40 -5.67 -10.03
C ALA A 154 8.62 -5.60 -8.72
N PHE A 155 7.33 -5.34 -8.81
CA PHE A 155 6.45 -5.20 -7.66
C PHE A 155 5.17 -6.02 -7.79
N GLY A 156 4.62 -6.38 -6.65
CA GLY A 156 3.28 -6.91 -6.49
C GLY A 156 2.48 -5.98 -5.58
N ALA A 157 1.19 -5.89 -5.80
CA ALA A 157 0.29 -5.09 -5.00
C ALA A 157 -1.06 -5.82 -4.87
N ALA A 158 -1.51 -6.00 -3.64
CA ALA A 158 -2.82 -6.53 -3.33
C ALA A 158 -3.53 -5.61 -2.35
N VAL A 159 -4.80 -5.29 -2.60
CA VAL A 159 -5.55 -4.36 -1.75
C VAL A 159 -6.99 -4.82 -1.56
N LYS A 160 -7.44 -4.78 -0.31
CA LYS A 160 -8.85 -4.67 0.04
C LYS A 160 -8.99 -3.42 0.89
N MET A 161 -9.84 -2.50 0.49
CA MET A 161 -10.05 -1.28 1.26
C MET A 161 -11.48 -0.77 1.15
N ASP A 162 -11.93 -0.18 2.26
CA ASP A 162 -13.17 0.59 2.32
C ASP A 162 -12.83 2.04 2.66
N ILE A 163 -13.54 2.99 2.06
CA ILE A 163 -13.44 4.42 2.36
C ILE A 163 -14.83 4.89 2.75
N GLY A 164 -15.00 5.34 4.00
CA GLY A 164 -16.27 5.91 4.45
C GLY A 164 -16.66 7.13 3.63
N GLN A 165 -15.70 8.02 3.35
CA GLN A 165 -15.94 9.20 2.51
C GLN A 165 -14.68 9.66 1.76
N LEU A 166 -14.82 9.96 0.47
CA LEU A 166 -13.89 10.77 -0.31
C LEU A 166 -14.62 12.04 -0.75
N SER A 167 -14.08 13.21 -0.41
CA SER A 167 -14.67 14.49 -0.81
C SER A 167 -13.68 15.41 -1.49
N PHE A 168 -14.13 16.02 -2.57
CA PHE A 168 -13.45 17.09 -3.30
C PHE A 168 -14.12 18.40 -2.92
N GLN A 169 -13.38 19.28 -2.24
CA GLN A 169 -13.89 20.51 -1.64
C GLN A 169 -13.21 21.71 -2.31
N PRO A 170 -13.81 22.32 -3.34
CA PRO A 170 -13.22 23.46 -4.05
C PRO A 170 -13.01 24.70 -3.16
N ARG A 171 -13.75 24.82 -2.06
CA ARG A 171 -13.61 25.94 -1.09
C ARG A 171 -12.68 25.61 0.09
N GLY A 172 -11.95 24.50 -0.02
CA GLY A 172 -10.97 24.06 0.95
C GLY A 172 -11.54 23.25 2.11
N ARG A 173 -10.66 22.55 2.83
CA ARG A 173 -10.99 21.57 3.87
C ARG A 173 -11.81 22.10 5.06
N ASN A 174 -11.82 23.43 5.24
CA ASN A 174 -12.53 24.10 6.33
C ASN A 174 -13.93 24.58 5.92
N ASP A 175 -14.29 24.46 4.64
CA ASP A 175 -15.58 24.88 4.10
C ASP A 175 -16.20 23.76 3.25
N PRO A 176 -16.90 22.80 3.88
CA PRO A 176 -17.54 21.69 3.17
C PRO A 176 -18.87 22.09 2.51
N THR A 177 -19.21 23.39 2.45
CA THR A 177 -20.51 23.85 1.89
C THR A 177 -20.61 23.69 0.38
N GLU A 178 -19.47 23.52 -0.29
CA GLU A 178 -19.39 23.18 -1.70
C GLU A 178 -18.46 21.97 -1.85
N ALA A 179 -19.00 20.83 -2.29
CA ALA A 179 -18.23 19.60 -2.41
C ALA A 179 -18.87 18.58 -3.36
N MET A 180 -18.03 17.79 -4.02
CA MET A 180 -18.40 16.47 -4.53
C MET A 180 -18.02 15.43 -3.48
N VAL A 181 -18.97 14.58 -3.09
CA VAL A 181 -18.79 13.58 -2.04
C VAL A 181 -19.13 12.20 -2.58
N LEU A 182 -18.17 11.29 -2.45
CA LEU A 182 -18.34 9.86 -2.65
C LEU A 182 -18.37 9.20 -1.26
N SER A 183 -19.42 8.47 -0.96
CA SER A 183 -19.60 7.78 0.32
C SER A 183 -19.68 6.27 0.11
N GLY A 184 -19.12 5.51 1.06
CA GLY A 184 -19.13 4.04 1.01
C GLY A 184 -18.43 3.51 -0.23
N ILE A 185 -17.12 3.78 -0.37
CA ILE A 185 -16.32 3.23 -1.47
C ILE A 185 -15.74 1.90 -1.01
N HIS A 186 -16.00 0.84 -1.77
CA HIS A 186 -15.51 -0.50 -1.51
C HIS A 186 -14.65 -0.98 -2.67
N ILE A 187 -13.42 -1.38 -2.39
CA ILE A 187 -12.46 -1.88 -3.38
C ILE A 187 -11.88 -3.19 -2.89
N GLY A 188 -12.00 -4.24 -3.69
CA GLY A 188 -11.51 -5.57 -3.35
C GLY A 188 -11.72 -6.55 -4.49
N ALA A 189 -11.28 -7.79 -4.29
CA ALA A 189 -11.48 -8.85 -5.26
C ALA A 189 -12.97 -9.20 -5.36
N VAL A 190 -13.40 -9.72 -6.50
CA VAL A 190 -14.79 -10.18 -6.71
C VAL A 190 -15.21 -11.32 -5.78
N ASP A 191 -14.25 -12.04 -5.19
CA ASP A 191 -14.45 -13.11 -4.20
C ASP A 191 -14.49 -12.60 -2.75
N GLY A 192 -14.36 -11.29 -2.54
CA GLY A 192 -14.35 -10.64 -1.24
C GLY A 192 -12.97 -10.57 -0.55
N GLY A 193 -11.92 -11.10 -1.17
CA GLY A 193 -10.53 -10.96 -0.70
C GLY A 193 -9.85 -9.67 -1.16
N PRO A 194 -8.53 -9.53 -0.89
CA PRO A 194 -7.70 -8.51 -1.52
C PRO A 194 -7.62 -8.70 -3.04
N TRP A 195 -7.91 -7.63 -3.79
CA TRP A 195 -7.69 -7.60 -5.23
C TRP A 195 -6.19 -7.52 -5.51
N VAL A 196 -5.67 -8.55 -6.19
CA VAL A 196 -4.27 -8.62 -6.60
C VAL A 196 -4.10 -7.85 -7.90
N LEU A 197 -3.71 -6.58 -7.79
CA LEU A 197 -3.43 -5.70 -8.93
C LEU A 197 -2.19 -6.14 -9.71
N ALA A 198 -1.18 -6.64 -8.98
CA ALA A 198 0.05 -7.19 -9.52
C ALA A 198 0.62 -8.23 -8.56
N HIS A 199 1.38 -9.20 -9.06
CA HIS A 199 2.04 -10.22 -8.27
C HIS A 199 3.42 -10.52 -8.83
N VAL A 200 4.48 -10.42 -8.01
CA VAL A 200 5.89 -10.48 -8.46
C VAL A 200 6.25 -11.72 -9.28
N ALA A 201 5.56 -12.83 -9.04
CA ALA A 201 5.74 -14.06 -9.82
C ALA A 201 4.75 -14.22 -10.99
N ALA A 202 3.44 -14.14 -10.72
CA ALA A 202 2.39 -14.49 -11.68
C ALA A 202 2.01 -13.35 -12.64
N GLN A 203 2.16 -12.09 -12.24
CA GLN A 203 1.81 -10.94 -13.07
C GLN A 203 2.53 -9.69 -12.52
N PRO A 204 3.86 -9.58 -12.71
CA PRO A 204 4.63 -8.54 -12.05
C PRO A 204 4.26 -7.15 -12.58
N GLY A 205 4.15 -6.20 -11.67
CA GLY A 205 4.30 -4.79 -12.01
C GLY A 205 5.79 -4.48 -12.17
N VAL A 206 6.16 -3.59 -13.09
CA VAL A 206 7.57 -3.24 -13.34
C VAL A 206 7.72 -1.72 -13.38
N ILE A 207 8.77 -1.22 -12.73
CA ILE A 207 9.26 0.14 -12.88
C ILE A 207 10.70 0.03 -13.38
N ASN A 208 10.96 0.53 -14.59
CA ASN A 208 12.29 0.50 -15.17
C ASN A 208 12.60 1.68 -16.08
N ALA A 209 13.89 1.92 -16.28
CA ALA A 209 14.38 2.78 -17.34
C ALA A 209 14.61 1.92 -18.58
N LEU A 210 13.89 2.20 -19.65
CA LEU A 210 14.12 1.58 -20.96
C LEU A 210 15.04 2.47 -21.77
N ALA A 211 16.09 1.88 -22.35
CA ALA A 211 16.95 2.53 -23.32
C ALA A 211 16.87 1.73 -24.63
N ASP A 212 15.93 2.10 -25.48
CA ASP A 212 15.75 1.49 -26.79
C ASP A 212 16.05 2.52 -27.90
N GLU A 213 15.83 2.14 -29.16
CA GLU A 213 16.08 2.98 -30.34
C GLU A 213 15.31 4.31 -30.31
N SER A 214 14.24 4.42 -29.53
CA SER A 214 13.47 5.66 -29.35
C SER A 214 14.04 6.59 -28.26
N GLY A 215 15.13 6.20 -27.58
CA GLY A 215 15.75 6.96 -26.51
C GLY A 215 15.35 6.50 -25.10
N PRO A 216 15.99 7.07 -24.06
CA PRO A 216 15.75 6.71 -22.67
C PRO A 216 14.36 7.17 -22.22
N ARG A 217 13.59 6.28 -21.60
CA ARG A 217 12.27 6.56 -21.04
C ARG A 217 12.05 5.83 -19.74
N LEU A 218 11.38 6.50 -18.80
CA LEU A 218 10.83 5.81 -17.63
C LEU A 218 9.60 5.02 -18.09
N HIS A 219 9.54 3.76 -17.69
CA HIS A 219 8.44 2.86 -17.97
C HIS A 219 7.88 2.30 -16.65
N ILE A 220 6.55 2.31 -16.57
CA ILE A 220 5.78 1.71 -15.48
C ILE A 220 4.72 0.84 -16.13
N GLY A 221 4.63 -0.42 -15.72
CA GLY A 221 3.68 -1.35 -16.32
C GLY A 221 3.26 -2.49 -15.40
N ILE A 222 2.27 -3.24 -15.86
CA ILE A 222 1.85 -4.54 -15.32
C ILE A 222 1.90 -5.52 -16.47
N ASP A 223 2.69 -6.58 -16.31
CA ASP A 223 2.89 -7.58 -17.35
C ASP A 223 1.65 -8.46 -17.55
N TRP A 224 1.71 -9.28 -18.59
CA TRP A 224 0.70 -10.32 -18.84
C TRP A 224 0.73 -11.40 -17.75
N PRO A 225 -0.43 -11.98 -17.39
CA PRO A 225 -0.48 -13.11 -16.47
C PRO A 225 0.30 -14.33 -16.98
N ASP A 226 1.19 -14.85 -16.16
CA ASP A 226 2.04 -16.00 -16.45
C ASP A 226 1.46 -17.28 -15.82
N ALA A 227 1.11 -18.25 -16.67
CA ALA A 227 0.59 -19.55 -16.26
C ALA A 227 1.65 -20.46 -15.59
N ARG A 228 2.94 -20.13 -15.69
CA ARG A 228 4.01 -20.89 -15.01
C ARG A 228 4.00 -20.67 -13.50
N TYR A 229 3.60 -19.48 -13.07
CA TYR A 229 3.63 -19.05 -11.68
C TYR A 229 2.26 -18.65 -11.12
N GLY A 230 1.20 -18.80 -11.92
CA GLY A 230 -0.19 -18.50 -11.57
C GLY A 230 -1.19 -19.24 -12.45
N SER A 231 -2.43 -18.78 -12.49
CA SER A 231 -3.50 -19.39 -13.30
C SER A 231 -3.44 -18.99 -14.78
N GLY A 232 -2.53 -18.09 -15.17
CA GLY A 232 -2.52 -17.46 -16.49
C GLY A 232 -3.71 -16.50 -16.70
N GLN A 233 -4.34 -16.03 -15.64
CA GLN A 233 -5.47 -15.08 -15.67
C GLN A 233 -5.22 -13.94 -14.68
N ALA A 234 -5.53 -12.71 -15.08
CA ALA A 234 -5.45 -11.55 -14.20
C ALA A 234 -6.54 -11.61 -13.11
N SER A 235 -6.20 -11.15 -11.90
CA SER A 235 -7.16 -11.08 -10.80
C SER A 235 -8.29 -10.09 -11.12
N ALA A 236 -9.52 -10.51 -10.84
CA ALA A 236 -10.70 -9.66 -11.01
C ALA A 236 -11.00 -8.88 -9.73
N GLY A 237 -11.03 -7.56 -9.84
CA GLY A 237 -11.46 -6.63 -8.81
C GLY A 237 -12.90 -6.19 -8.99
N SER A 238 -13.43 -5.57 -7.94
CA SER A 238 -14.71 -4.87 -7.94
C SER A 238 -14.53 -3.52 -7.27
N ILE A 239 -15.33 -2.55 -7.73
CA ILE A 239 -15.37 -1.20 -7.16
C ILE A 239 -16.84 -0.85 -6.98
N VAL A 240 -17.22 -0.49 -5.75
CA VAL A 240 -18.58 -0.02 -5.44
C VAL A 240 -18.47 1.33 -4.77
N VAL A 241 -19.38 2.23 -5.12
CA VAL A 241 -19.58 3.51 -4.45
C VAL A 241 -21.06 3.56 -4.08
N ASP A 242 -21.36 3.57 -2.79
CA ASP A 242 -22.73 3.54 -2.30
C ASP A 242 -23.49 4.82 -2.67
N ASN A 243 -22.80 5.97 -2.64
CA ASN A 243 -23.42 7.24 -3.00
C ASN A 243 -22.45 8.24 -3.62
N ILE A 244 -22.89 8.95 -4.66
CA ILE A 244 -22.19 10.09 -5.26
C ILE A 244 -23.12 11.31 -5.18
N SER A 245 -22.68 12.36 -4.49
CA SER A 245 -23.49 13.56 -4.29
C SER A 245 -22.69 14.85 -4.50
N PHE A 246 -23.42 15.92 -4.81
CA PHE A 246 -22.90 17.28 -4.91
C PHE A 246 -23.65 18.18 -3.94
N VAL A 247 -22.89 18.89 -3.12
CA VAL A 247 -23.39 19.89 -2.18
C VAL A 247 -22.95 21.26 -2.70
N SER A 248 -23.85 22.23 -2.65
CA SER A 248 -23.54 23.62 -2.98
C SER A 248 -24.33 24.58 -2.09
N PRO A 249 -23.77 25.77 -1.76
CA PRO A 249 -24.44 26.70 -0.86
C PRO A 249 -25.78 27.18 -1.43
N GLY A 250 -26.84 27.09 -0.62
CA GLY A 250 -28.17 27.57 -1.00
C GLY A 250 -28.89 26.75 -2.09
N GLN A 251 -28.34 25.60 -2.49
CA GLN A 251 -28.98 24.65 -3.40
C GLN A 251 -29.30 23.34 -2.67
N PRO A 252 -30.37 22.63 -3.06
CA PRO A 252 -30.57 21.26 -2.62
C PRO A 252 -29.38 20.38 -3.02
N THR A 253 -29.01 19.43 -2.15
CA THR A 253 -28.01 18.41 -2.48
C THR A 253 -28.47 17.62 -3.70
N VAL A 254 -27.61 17.53 -4.72
CA VAL A 254 -27.85 16.67 -5.89
C VAL A 254 -27.27 15.31 -5.60
N ASP A 255 -28.13 14.30 -5.58
CA ASP A 255 -27.75 12.91 -5.35
C ASP A 255 -27.81 12.13 -6.67
N LEU A 256 -26.70 11.51 -7.06
CA LEU A 256 -26.61 10.64 -8.24
C LEU A 256 -26.80 9.16 -7.90
N GLY A 257 -26.91 8.81 -6.62
CA GLY A 257 -27.06 7.44 -6.13
C GLY A 257 -25.75 6.63 -6.20
N SER A 258 -25.92 5.31 -6.26
CA SER A 258 -24.81 4.36 -6.23
C SER A 258 -24.20 4.07 -7.60
N SER A 259 -22.89 3.80 -7.65
CA SER A 259 -22.19 3.29 -8.84
C SER A 259 -21.45 2.00 -8.51
N ARG A 260 -21.42 1.06 -9.46
CA ARG A 260 -20.71 -0.21 -9.28
C ARG A 260 -20.03 -0.69 -10.56
N ILE A 261 -18.82 -1.20 -10.40
CA ILE A 261 -18.08 -2.00 -11.36
C ILE A 261 -17.99 -3.41 -10.76
N GLY A 262 -18.84 -4.31 -11.26
CA GLY A 262 -18.96 -5.67 -10.71
C GLY A 262 -17.74 -6.55 -10.97
N SER A 263 -16.99 -6.26 -12.04
CA SER A 263 -15.72 -6.93 -12.33
C SER A 263 -14.84 -6.03 -13.20
N VAL A 264 -13.57 -5.91 -12.83
CA VAL A 264 -12.52 -5.27 -13.62
C VAL A 264 -11.24 -6.09 -13.51
N GLN A 265 -10.50 -6.21 -14.61
CA GLN A 265 -9.21 -6.87 -14.65
C GLN A 265 -8.19 -5.94 -15.29
N ILE A 266 -6.97 -5.95 -14.75
CA ILE A 266 -5.81 -5.34 -15.40
C ILE A 266 -5.05 -6.48 -16.06
N GLN A 267 -5.32 -6.70 -17.35
CA GLN A 267 -4.64 -7.76 -18.11
C GLN A 267 -3.21 -7.35 -18.48
N TYR A 268 -3.02 -6.06 -18.79
CA TYR A 268 -1.75 -5.47 -19.16
C TYR A 268 -1.84 -3.96 -18.98
N LEU A 269 -0.74 -3.33 -18.54
CA LEU A 269 -0.59 -1.88 -18.45
C LEU A 269 0.81 -1.50 -18.91
N ASP A 270 0.92 -0.50 -19.79
CA ASP A 270 2.19 0.02 -20.30
C ASP A 270 2.13 1.55 -20.33
N ILE A 271 2.89 2.18 -19.45
CA ILE A 271 3.01 3.64 -19.35
C ILE A 271 4.45 4.00 -19.63
N LYS A 272 4.67 4.81 -20.67
CA LYS A 272 5.99 5.32 -21.07
C LYS A 272 6.00 6.83 -20.97
N PHE A 273 6.88 7.35 -20.13
CA PHE A 273 7.10 8.79 -20.01
C PHE A 273 8.05 9.22 -21.13
N LYS A 274 7.53 10.03 -22.06
CA LYS A 274 8.35 10.69 -23.07
C LYS A 274 9.00 11.92 -22.45
N GLN A 275 10.25 12.17 -22.82
CA GLN A 275 10.93 13.44 -22.57
C GLN A 275 10.32 14.54 -23.44
#